data_AF-A0A954ZE93-F1
#
_entry.id   AF-A0A954ZE93-F1
#
_cell.length_a   1.000
_cell.length_b   1.000
_cell.length_c   1.000
_cell.angle_alpha   90.00
_cell.angle_beta   90.00
_cell.angle_gamma   90.00
#
_symmetry.space_group_name_H-M   'P 1'
#
loop_
_entity.id
_entity.type
_entity.pdbx_description
1 polymer ?
#
loop_
_entity_poly.entity_id
_entity_poly.type
_entity_poly.pdbx_seq_one_letter_code
_entity_poly.pdbx_strand_id
1 'polypeptide(L)'
;MTSFSNTICTCVIFLGSLCPLPLTGNDKLPATIRGVVTDTEGKPVPGATVALNAYEGTLEPTFPAPATADQAGHYELAIEPSESISVKQISASHPGFVRTRHADPFLLKPHQDVTLDFTLTPGQIISGRVEPPTSNLSDAKHTQLLRVVGDAFDQILATEPNGAFELYVPQGEFTIEVLSLPGVVYGPGKIRAGTTDVVLKPHQVELSDDVLARAFDQMWTAMDENYSYFAYKPEVDWNQLRDTYRPRAIACTTFDEFLDALKEMLTQLHDMHIWIESETGVTGTYGIAWQPNWNPHVVLSALDSPRQFGEFAFVGKTKNNGYGCVVINKQSKATEENVQQTVAAIAELHDVPGFIVDLRGGASGGSESLTLQLAQAFCGRETVYAKHKYRNGRDHNAYGEVNSRRLPPGENPYTGPVVCLIGQRCMSSGEALVTMMRTLSHVTLVGMTTRGASGNPKPVELPGLNARVYFSTWVDMLPDGEIFEGRGISPDIEVNEPIDAYTAGDPTWERGLAVLRKRIADERK
;
A
#
# COMPACT_ATOMS: atom_id res chain seq x y z
N MET A 1 -66.61 0.86 -59.38
CA MET A 1 -66.97 -0.58 -59.48
C MET A 1 -65.98 -1.33 -58.61
N THR A 2 -66.26 -1.43 -57.30
CA THR A 2 -66.84 -2.61 -56.58
C THR A 2 -65.84 -3.78 -56.51
N SER A 3 -65.39 -4.23 -55.34
CA SER A 3 -66.20 -5.06 -54.43
C SER A 3 -65.65 -5.14 -52.99
N PHE A 4 -66.61 -5.26 -52.07
CA PHE A 4 -66.69 -5.63 -50.64
C PHE A 4 -65.78 -6.79 -50.16
N SER A 5 -65.61 -7.14 -48.86
CA SER A 5 -65.70 -6.54 -47.50
C SER A 5 -65.98 -7.68 -46.49
N ASN A 6 -65.24 -7.67 -45.37
CA ASN A 6 -65.55 -8.17 -44.01
C ASN A 6 -65.76 -9.68 -43.73
N THR A 7 -65.60 -10.26 -42.52
CA THR A 7 -64.89 -10.06 -41.21
C THR A 7 -65.36 -11.25 -40.31
N ILE A 8 -64.65 -11.53 -39.21
CA ILE A 8 -65.16 -11.94 -37.86
C ILE A 8 -64.79 -13.34 -37.32
N CYS A 9 -64.27 -13.27 -36.07
CA CYS A 9 -63.90 -14.24 -35.04
C CYS A 9 -65.10 -14.85 -34.28
N THR A 10 -65.02 -16.12 -33.82
CA THR A 10 -65.61 -16.58 -32.52
C THR A 10 -65.01 -17.89 -31.98
N CYS A 11 -64.83 -17.97 -30.66
CA CYS A 11 -64.38 -19.10 -29.81
C CYS A 11 -65.46 -20.17 -29.53
N VAL A 12 -65.08 -21.42 -29.16
CA VAL A 12 -65.78 -22.33 -28.20
C VAL A 12 -64.78 -23.29 -27.50
N ILE A 13 -65.17 -23.75 -26.30
CA ILE A 13 -64.47 -24.31 -25.12
C ILE A 13 -64.69 -25.84 -24.92
N PHE A 14 -63.67 -26.52 -24.34
CA PHE A 14 -63.59 -27.74 -23.47
C PHE A 14 -64.31 -29.09 -23.74
N LEU A 15 -63.55 -30.21 -23.64
CA LEU A 15 -63.59 -31.25 -22.57
C LEU A 15 -62.76 -32.52 -22.95
N GLY A 16 -62.01 -33.11 -21.99
CA GLY A 16 -61.85 -34.58 -21.91
C GLY A 16 -60.45 -35.21 -21.75
N SER A 17 -60.04 -35.41 -20.49
CA SER A 17 -59.39 -36.60 -19.89
C SER A 17 -57.98 -37.10 -20.28
N LEU A 18 -57.05 -36.87 -19.34
CA LEU A 18 -56.07 -37.78 -18.69
C LEU A 18 -55.46 -38.96 -19.47
N CYS A 19 -54.13 -38.90 -19.65
CA CYS A 19 -53.21 -40.04 -19.59
C CYS A 19 -51.86 -39.54 -19.02
N PRO A 20 -51.28 -40.14 -17.97
CA PRO A 20 -50.03 -39.65 -17.37
C PRO A 20 -48.82 -40.21 -18.11
N LEU A 21 -47.91 -39.33 -18.52
CA LEU A 21 -46.55 -39.71 -18.93
C LEU A 21 -45.57 -39.45 -17.79
N PRO A 22 -44.49 -40.25 -17.68
CA PRO A 22 -43.70 -40.35 -16.46
C PRO A 22 -42.81 -39.12 -16.26
N LEU A 23 -42.86 -38.56 -15.04
CA LEU A 23 -41.88 -37.60 -14.54
C LEU A 23 -40.52 -38.31 -14.45
N THR A 24 -39.73 -38.17 -15.50
CA THR A 24 -38.27 -38.33 -15.46
C THR A 24 -37.66 -36.95 -15.66
N GLY A 25 -37.84 -36.11 -14.65
CA GLY A 25 -37.22 -34.80 -14.55
C GLY A 25 -36.53 -34.74 -13.20
N ASN A 26 -35.21 -34.66 -13.21
CA ASN A 26 -34.45 -34.26 -12.03
C ASN A 26 -34.81 -32.77 -11.81
N ASP A 27 -35.89 -32.50 -11.08
CA ASP A 27 -36.32 -31.13 -10.73
C ASP A 27 -35.27 -30.51 -9.82
N LYS A 28 -34.17 -30.03 -10.40
CA LYS A 28 -33.28 -29.10 -9.70
C LYS A 28 -34.03 -27.78 -9.59
N LEU A 29 -34.80 -27.60 -8.51
CA LEU A 29 -35.35 -26.29 -8.18
C LEU A 29 -34.17 -25.31 -7.97
N PRO A 30 -34.19 -24.09 -8.53
CA PRO A 30 -33.09 -23.14 -8.35
C PRO A 30 -32.95 -22.74 -6.88
N ALA A 31 -31.73 -22.36 -6.47
CA ALA A 31 -31.55 -21.53 -5.29
C ALA A 31 -31.92 -20.08 -5.66
N THR A 32 -32.50 -19.33 -4.73
CA THR A 32 -33.06 -18.01 -5.03
C THR A 32 -32.50 -16.96 -4.10
N ILE A 33 -31.93 -15.90 -4.64
CA ILE A 33 -31.63 -14.67 -3.87
C ILE A 33 -32.71 -13.65 -4.21
N ARG A 34 -33.45 -13.19 -3.21
CA ARG A 34 -34.53 -12.20 -3.37
C ARG A 34 -34.41 -11.09 -2.36
N GLY A 35 -35.01 -9.95 -2.66
CA GLY A 35 -35.04 -8.83 -1.73
C GLY A 35 -35.65 -7.60 -2.36
N VAL A 36 -35.41 -6.46 -1.75
CA VAL A 36 -35.86 -5.15 -2.22
C VAL A 36 -34.66 -4.27 -2.52
N VAL A 37 -34.72 -3.53 -3.63
CA VAL A 37 -33.81 -2.43 -3.92
C VAL A 37 -34.51 -1.11 -3.60
N THR A 38 -33.95 -0.36 -2.66
CA THR A 38 -34.44 0.95 -2.24
C THR A 38 -33.37 2.04 -2.39
N ASP A 39 -33.78 3.31 -2.40
CA ASP A 39 -32.87 4.44 -2.24
C ASP A 39 -32.60 4.74 -0.76
N THR A 40 -31.74 5.72 -0.48
CA THR A 40 -31.40 6.16 0.89
C THR A 40 -32.58 6.76 1.67
N GLU A 41 -33.69 7.08 1.00
CA GLU A 41 -34.94 7.53 1.64
C GLU A 41 -35.92 6.36 1.87
N GLY A 42 -35.53 5.13 1.50
CA GLY A 42 -36.35 3.92 1.62
C GLY A 42 -37.40 3.77 0.51
N LYS A 43 -37.33 4.56 -0.56
CA LYS A 43 -38.25 4.42 -1.71
C LYS A 43 -37.78 3.28 -2.61
N PRO A 44 -38.70 2.48 -3.19
CA PRO A 44 -38.35 1.47 -4.19
C PRO A 44 -37.59 2.07 -5.38
N VAL A 45 -36.66 1.31 -5.96
CA VAL A 45 -35.97 1.66 -7.21
C VAL A 45 -36.35 0.68 -8.32
N PRO A 46 -37.46 0.92 -9.05
CA PRO A 46 -37.87 0.08 -10.16
C PRO A 46 -36.83 0.03 -11.28
N GLY A 47 -36.65 -1.15 -11.88
CA GLY A 47 -35.68 -1.35 -12.95
C GLY A 47 -34.24 -1.50 -12.46
N ALA A 48 -33.97 -1.45 -11.15
CA ALA A 48 -32.65 -1.73 -10.62
C ALA A 48 -32.21 -3.15 -10.97
N THR A 49 -30.98 -3.30 -11.44
CA THR A 49 -30.42 -4.59 -11.84
C THR A 49 -29.58 -5.17 -10.72
N VAL A 50 -29.85 -6.43 -10.35
CA VAL A 50 -29.07 -7.19 -9.35
C VAL A 50 -28.34 -8.33 -10.04
N ALA A 51 -27.03 -8.40 -9.87
CA ALA A 51 -26.17 -9.35 -10.58
C ALA A 51 -25.15 -10.01 -9.65
N LEU A 52 -25.02 -11.34 -9.77
CA LEU A 52 -23.91 -12.09 -9.20
C LEU A 52 -22.63 -11.74 -9.97
N ASN A 53 -21.58 -11.29 -9.28
CA ASN A 53 -20.34 -10.84 -9.91
C ASN A 53 -19.16 -11.78 -9.65
N ALA A 54 -19.12 -12.45 -8.51
CA ALA A 54 -18.05 -13.38 -8.17
C ALA A 54 -18.53 -14.44 -7.18
N TYR A 55 -18.08 -15.68 -7.38
CA TYR A 55 -18.35 -16.82 -6.51
C TYR A 55 -17.23 -17.86 -6.63
N GLU A 56 -17.13 -18.75 -5.65
CA GLU A 56 -16.31 -19.97 -5.71
C GLU A 56 -17.22 -21.20 -5.73
N GLY A 57 -16.97 -22.10 -6.67
CA GLY A 57 -17.76 -23.32 -6.90
C GLY A 57 -18.19 -23.44 -8.36
N THR A 58 -19.17 -24.30 -8.64
CA THR A 58 -19.63 -24.61 -10.00
C THR A 58 -21.07 -24.14 -10.22
N LEU A 59 -21.29 -23.30 -11.25
CA LEU A 59 -22.60 -22.87 -11.74
C LEU A 59 -22.73 -23.16 -13.25
N GLU A 60 -23.94 -23.53 -13.67
CA GLU A 60 -24.33 -23.67 -15.09
C GLU A 60 -25.66 -22.93 -15.31
N PRO A 61 -25.71 -21.85 -16.11
CA PRO A 61 -24.59 -21.19 -16.76
C PRO A 61 -23.62 -20.54 -15.75
N THR A 62 -22.35 -20.39 -16.15
CA THR A 62 -21.27 -19.85 -15.29
C THR A 62 -21.60 -18.48 -14.68
N PHE A 63 -22.42 -17.66 -15.32
CA PHE A 63 -23.03 -16.49 -14.68
C PHE A 63 -24.52 -16.46 -14.99
N PRO A 64 -25.40 -16.44 -13.97
CA PRO A 64 -26.84 -16.31 -14.19
C PRO A 64 -27.17 -14.94 -14.76
N ALA A 65 -28.28 -14.86 -15.49
CA ALA A 65 -28.80 -13.58 -15.97
C ALA A 65 -29.10 -12.66 -14.78
N PRO A 66 -28.79 -11.36 -14.85
CA PRO A 66 -29.16 -10.42 -13.80
C PRO A 66 -30.68 -10.36 -13.58
N ALA A 67 -31.08 -10.16 -12.33
CA ALA A 67 -32.46 -9.89 -11.97
C ALA A 67 -32.78 -8.40 -12.12
N THR A 68 -34.01 -8.07 -12.49
CA THR A 68 -34.49 -6.68 -12.55
C THR A 68 -35.57 -6.48 -11.50
N ALA A 69 -35.43 -5.41 -10.72
CA ALA A 69 -36.40 -5.03 -9.70
C ALA A 69 -37.72 -4.53 -10.32
N ASP A 70 -38.84 -4.99 -9.78
CA ASP A 70 -40.18 -4.59 -10.22
C ASP A 70 -40.58 -3.18 -9.74
N GLN A 71 -41.85 -2.80 -9.94
CA GLN A 71 -42.36 -1.48 -9.54
C GLN A 71 -42.35 -1.23 -8.02
N ALA A 72 -42.32 -2.29 -7.21
CA ALA A 72 -42.19 -2.23 -5.77
C ALA A 72 -40.72 -2.42 -5.31
N GLY A 73 -39.78 -2.49 -6.25
CA GLY A 73 -38.35 -2.67 -5.97
C GLY A 73 -37.97 -4.12 -5.68
N HIS A 74 -38.91 -5.07 -5.79
CA HIS A 74 -38.63 -6.48 -5.53
C HIS A 74 -37.87 -7.11 -6.68
N TYR A 75 -36.81 -7.85 -6.37
CA TYR A 75 -36.06 -8.63 -7.35
C TYR A 75 -35.97 -10.09 -6.94
N GLU A 76 -35.84 -10.97 -7.93
CA GLU A 76 -35.60 -12.40 -7.73
C GLU A 76 -34.50 -12.87 -8.69
N LEU A 77 -33.37 -13.29 -8.13
CA LEU A 77 -32.22 -13.82 -8.84
C LEU A 77 -32.16 -15.34 -8.65
N ALA A 78 -32.56 -16.07 -9.68
CA ALA A 78 -32.43 -17.52 -9.73
C ALA A 78 -30.98 -17.93 -10.02
N ILE A 79 -30.45 -18.83 -9.20
CA ILE A 79 -29.10 -19.38 -9.31
C ILE A 79 -29.21 -20.90 -9.24
N GLU A 80 -28.53 -21.61 -10.13
CA GLU A 80 -28.58 -23.07 -10.22
C GLU A 80 -27.24 -23.71 -9.82
N PRO A 81 -26.89 -23.75 -8.53
CA PRO A 81 -25.64 -24.36 -8.10
C PRO A 81 -25.76 -25.89 -8.06
N SER A 82 -24.75 -26.59 -8.59
CA SER A 82 -24.69 -28.06 -8.54
C SER A 82 -24.32 -28.60 -7.14
N GLU A 83 -23.66 -27.77 -6.35
CA GLU A 83 -23.21 -28.01 -4.97
C GLU A 83 -23.27 -26.70 -4.18
N SER A 84 -22.86 -26.67 -2.91
CA SER A 84 -22.82 -25.38 -2.19
C SER A 84 -21.74 -24.48 -2.76
N ILE A 85 -22.07 -23.24 -3.11
CA ILE A 85 -21.12 -22.25 -3.61
C ILE A 85 -20.88 -21.15 -2.59
N SER A 86 -19.68 -20.55 -2.58
CA SER A 86 -19.41 -19.33 -1.81
C SER A 86 -19.64 -18.12 -2.70
N VAL A 87 -20.74 -17.40 -2.48
CA VAL A 87 -21.01 -16.11 -3.13
C VAL A 87 -20.04 -15.08 -2.55
N LYS A 88 -19.15 -14.54 -3.38
CA LYS A 88 -18.14 -13.55 -2.96
C LYS A 88 -18.58 -12.13 -3.20
N GLN A 89 -19.31 -11.89 -4.29
CA GLN A 89 -19.76 -10.56 -4.65
C GLN A 89 -21.06 -10.60 -5.45
N ILE A 90 -22.03 -9.83 -4.98
CA ILE A 90 -23.29 -9.53 -5.65
C ILE A 90 -23.51 -8.02 -5.58
N SER A 91 -24.03 -7.43 -6.65
CA SER A 91 -24.22 -5.98 -6.74
C SER A 91 -25.59 -5.59 -7.23
N ALA A 92 -26.06 -4.42 -6.78
CA ALA A 92 -27.20 -3.72 -7.36
C ALA A 92 -26.74 -2.45 -8.08
N SER A 93 -27.34 -2.15 -9.23
CA SER A 93 -27.03 -0.96 -10.04
C SER A 93 -28.28 -0.42 -10.73
N HIS A 94 -28.37 0.90 -10.86
CA HIS A 94 -29.40 1.59 -11.63
C HIS A 94 -28.82 2.92 -12.16
N PRO A 95 -29.14 3.35 -13.39
CA PRO A 95 -28.75 4.68 -13.86
C PRO A 95 -29.19 5.79 -12.89
N GLY A 96 -28.29 6.73 -12.57
CA GLY A 96 -28.56 7.77 -11.57
C GLY A 96 -28.14 7.41 -10.14
N PHE A 97 -27.69 6.17 -9.90
CA PHE A 97 -27.26 5.70 -8.58
C PHE A 97 -25.86 5.12 -8.63
N VAL A 98 -25.13 5.29 -7.53
CA VAL A 98 -23.85 4.64 -7.29
C VAL A 98 -24.08 3.13 -7.15
N ARG A 99 -23.31 2.33 -7.87
CA ARG A 99 -23.38 0.85 -7.79
C ARG A 99 -22.98 0.38 -6.40
N THR A 100 -23.84 -0.40 -5.75
CA THR A 100 -23.61 -0.98 -4.42
C THR A 100 -23.26 -2.46 -4.53
N ARG A 101 -22.32 -2.94 -3.69
CA ARG A 101 -21.95 -4.36 -3.58
C ARG A 101 -22.28 -4.85 -2.17
N HIS A 102 -22.70 -6.11 -2.05
CA HIS A 102 -22.77 -6.77 -0.75
C HIS A 102 -21.35 -7.15 -0.29
N ALA A 103 -20.98 -6.74 0.93
CA ALA A 103 -19.60 -6.81 1.41
C ALA A 103 -19.20 -8.17 1.96
N ASP A 104 -20.15 -8.94 2.50
CA ASP A 104 -19.85 -10.19 3.21
C ASP A 104 -20.10 -11.42 2.32
N PRO A 105 -19.07 -12.26 2.09
CA PRO A 105 -19.27 -13.53 1.42
C PRO A 105 -20.19 -14.46 2.22
N PHE A 106 -21.06 -15.20 1.53
CA PHE A 106 -21.92 -16.19 2.16
C PHE A 106 -22.00 -17.48 1.36
N LEU A 107 -22.40 -18.56 2.02
CA LEU A 107 -22.58 -19.87 1.39
C LEU A 107 -24.02 -19.99 0.88
N LEU A 108 -24.19 -20.30 -0.40
CA LEU A 108 -25.47 -20.60 -1.03
C LEU A 108 -25.55 -22.09 -1.35
N LYS A 109 -26.51 -22.78 -0.73
CA LYS A 109 -26.78 -24.20 -0.99
C LYS A 109 -27.79 -24.37 -2.12
N PRO A 110 -27.79 -25.51 -2.83
CA PRO A 110 -28.88 -25.86 -3.74
C PRO A 110 -30.23 -25.75 -3.03
N HIS A 111 -31.24 -25.20 -3.72
CA HIS A 111 -32.62 -25.03 -3.22
C HIS A 111 -32.77 -24.08 -2.01
N GLN A 112 -31.74 -23.30 -1.68
CA GLN A 112 -31.82 -22.33 -0.59
C GLN A 112 -32.37 -20.99 -1.07
N ASP A 113 -33.33 -20.45 -0.31
CA ASP A 113 -33.76 -19.06 -0.43
C ASP A 113 -32.95 -18.17 0.51
N VAL A 114 -32.41 -17.08 -0.01
CA VAL A 114 -31.68 -16.05 0.73
C VAL A 114 -32.35 -14.70 0.51
N THR A 115 -32.63 -13.98 1.60
CA THR A 115 -33.09 -12.60 1.52
C THR A 115 -31.90 -11.65 1.57
N LEU A 116 -31.76 -10.77 0.58
CA LEU A 116 -30.72 -9.77 0.51
C LEU A 116 -31.26 -8.45 -0.05
N ASP A 117 -31.32 -7.43 0.79
CA ASP A 117 -31.77 -6.10 0.37
C ASP A 117 -30.59 -5.22 -0.05
N PHE A 118 -30.86 -4.27 -0.95
CA PHE A 118 -29.88 -3.29 -1.40
C PHE A 118 -30.41 -1.88 -1.21
N THR A 119 -29.54 -1.00 -0.70
CA THR A 119 -29.78 0.44 -0.70
C THR A 119 -28.83 1.11 -1.69
N LEU A 120 -29.40 1.84 -2.64
CA LEU A 120 -28.67 2.60 -3.65
C LEU A 120 -28.59 4.07 -3.26
N THR A 121 -27.39 4.63 -3.35
CA THR A 121 -27.16 6.06 -3.10
C THR A 121 -27.22 6.82 -4.42
N PRO A 122 -27.97 7.94 -4.53
CA PRO A 122 -27.94 8.78 -5.73
C PRO A 122 -26.51 9.20 -6.09
N GLY A 123 -26.16 9.15 -7.38
CA GLY A 123 -24.83 9.47 -7.87
C GLY A 123 -24.86 10.51 -8.99
N GLN A 124 -23.72 11.17 -9.21
CA GLN A 124 -23.51 12.02 -10.38
C GLN A 124 -22.71 11.25 -11.43
N ILE A 125 -23.01 11.49 -12.70
CA ILE A 125 -22.34 10.79 -13.80
C ILE A 125 -20.91 11.33 -14.01
N ILE A 126 -19.98 10.42 -14.29
CA ILE A 126 -18.75 10.72 -15.02
C ILE A 126 -18.83 9.93 -16.32
N SER A 127 -18.70 10.62 -17.46
CA SER A 127 -18.73 9.98 -18.78
C SER A 127 -17.64 10.51 -19.70
N GLY A 128 -17.25 9.69 -20.67
CA GLY A 128 -16.16 10.04 -21.56
C GLY A 128 -15.76 8.93 -22.50
N ARG A 129 -14.57 9.05 -23.06
CA ARG A 129 -13.94 8.05 -23.93
C ARG A 129 -12.44 7.89 -23.66
N VAL A 130 -11.95 6.67 -23.80
CA VAL A 130 -10.51 6.36 -23.86
C VAL A 130 -10.04 6.41 -25.31
N GLU A 131 -8.99 7.17 -25.58
CA GLU A 131 -8.30 7.13 -26.87
C GLU A 131 -7.13 6.12 -26.82
N PRO A 132 -7.01 5.21 -27.81
CA PRO A 132 -5.90 4.25 -27.84
C PRO A 132 -4.57 4.97 -28.10
N PRO A 133 -3.43 4.42 -27.61
CA PRO A 133 -2.12 4.94 -27.98
C PRO A 133 -1.90 4.79 -29.49
N THR A 134 -1.34 5.82 -30.10
CA THR A 134 -1.23 6.01 -31.56
C THR A 134 -0.35 4.97 -32.27
N SER A 135 0.25 4.01 -31.56
CA SER A 135 1.28 3.10 -32.09
C SER A 135 0.82 1.70 -32.54
N ASN A 136 -0.46 1.31 -32.47
CA ASN A 136 -0.92 0.06 -33.11
C ASN A 136 -2.45 0.04 -33.35
N LEU A 137 -2.90 0.82 -34.34
CA LEU A 137 -4.30 0.95 -34.75
C LEU A 137 -4.74 -0.12 -35.76
N SER A 138 -4.43 -1.40 -35.56
CA SER A 138 -4.89 -2.46 -36.49
C SER A 138 -6.08 -3.30 -36.03
N ASP A 139 -6.50 -3.30 -34.76
CA ASP A 139 -7.64 -4.11 -34.30
C ASP A 139 -8.53 -3.39 -33.27
N ALA A 140 -9.12 -2.26 -33.68
CA ALA A 140 -9.98 -1.41 -32.87
C ALA A 140 -11.33 -2.08 -32.48
N LYS A 141 -11.29 -3.00 -31.50
CA LYS A 141 -12.38 -3.40 -30.59
C LYS A 141 -11.79 -3.95 -29.29
N HIS A 142 -11.07 -3.15 -28.53
CA HIS A 142 -10.60 -3.57 -27.21
C HIS A 142 -11.27 -2.70 -26.15
N THR A 143 -12.32 -3.26 -25.55
CA THR A 143 -12.84 -2.84 -24.25
C THR A 143 -11.68 -2.65 -23.28
N GLN A 144 -11.55 -1.45 -22.72
CA GLN A 144 -10.53 -1.13 -21.72
C GLN A 144 -11.10 -1.32 -20.32
N LEU A 145 -10.28 -1.81 -19.40
CA LEU A 145 -10.62 -1.81 -17.98
C LEU A 145 -10.18 -0.48 -17.37
N LEU A 146 -11.12 0.19 -16.72
CA LEU A 146 -10.91 1.44 -16.00
C LEU A 146 -11.07 1.18 -14.51
N ARG A 147 -10.22 1.78 -13.68
CA ARG A 147 -10.43 1.87 -12.23
C ARG A 147 -10.65 3.32 -11.84
N VAL A 148 -11.76 3.60 -11.21
CA VAL A 148 -12.14 4.95 -10.75
C VAL A 148 -12.04 4.99 -9.24
N VAL A 149 -11.16 5.85 -8.74
CA VAL A 149 -10.81 5.94 -7.32
C VAL A 149 -11.16 7.33 -6.79
N GLY A 150 -11.81 7.40 -5.63
CA GLY A 150 -12.11 8.63 -4.89
C GLY A 150 -12.15 8.36 -3.40
N ASP A 151 -12.52 9.36 -2.60
CA ASP A 151 -12.61 9.21 -1.14
C ASP A 151 -13.67 8.16 -0.76
N ALA A 152 -13.20 7.03 -0.22
CA ALA A 152 -14.00 5.83 0.08
C ALA A 152 -14.75 5.23 -1.14
N PHE A 153 -14.26 5.47 -2.36
CA PHE A 153 -14.81 4.94 -3.60
C PHE A 153 -13.74 4.25 -4.44
N ASP A 154 -13.98 3.00 -4.84
CA ASP A 154 -13.10 2.24 -5.73
C ASP A 154 -13.93 1.30 -6.60
N GLN A 155 -14.03 1.60 -7.90
CA GLN A 155 -14.76 0.77 -8.83
C GLN A 155 -14.01 0.52 -10.12
N ILE A 156 -14.09 -0.73 -10.59
CA ILE A 156 -13.60 -1.13 -11.90
C ILE A 156 -14.80 -1.25 -12.84
N LEU A 157 -14.66 -0.66 -14.03
CA LEU A 157 -15.61 -0.79 -15.13
C LEU A 157 -14.89 -1.11 -16.44
N ALA A 158 -15.63 -1.66 -17.38
CA ALA A 158 -15.17 -1.94 -18.72
C ALA A 158 -15.77 -0.90 -19.67
N THR A 159 -14.97 -0.36 -20.60
CA THR A 159 -15.48 0.54 -21.63
C THR A 159 -16.29 -0.22 -22.68
N GLU A 160 -17.15 0.50 -23.38
CA GLU A 160 -17.70 0.04 -24.65
C GLU A 160 -16.58 -0.25 -25.66
N PRO A 161 -16.83 -1.06 -26.71
CA PRO A 161 -15.82 -1.37 -27.73
C PRO A 161 -15.24 -0.16 -28.46
N ASN A 162 -15.96 0.98 -28.46
CA ASN A 162 -15.52 2.26 -29.03
C ASN A 162 -14.74 3.15 -28.03
N GLY A 163 -14.45 2.63 -26.83
CA GLY A 163 -13.75 3.31 -25.75
C GLY A 163 -14.64 4.18 -24.86
N ALA A 164 -15.95 4.28 -25.11
CA ALA A 164 -16.85 5.07 -24.28
C ALA A 164 -17.08 4.45 -22.90
N PHE A 165 -17.27 5.28 -21.88
CA PHE A 165 -17.61 4.81 -20.54
C PHE A 165 -18.57 5.77 -19.83
N GLU A 166 -19.36 5.22 -18.93
CA GLU A 166 -20.24 5.96 -18.02
C GLU A 166 -20.19 5.30 -16.64
N LEU A 167 -20.09 6.11 -15.59
CA LEU A 167 -20.12 5.66 -14.20
C LEU A 167 -20.82 6.68 -13.33
N TYR A 168 -21.69 6.23 -12.43
CA TYR A 168 -22.27 7.07 -11.39
C TYR A 168 -21.44 6.97 -10.11
N VAL A 169 -20.98 8.12 -9.62
CA VAL A 169 -20.09 8.25 -8.48
C VAL A 169 -20.72 9.15 -7.40
N PRO A 170 -20.32 9.03 -6.12
CA PRO A 170 -20.73 9.99 -5.10
C PRO A 170 -20.17 11.39 -5.41
N GLN A 171 -20.64 12.40 -4.69
CA GLN A 171 -20.06 13.74 -4.80
C GLN A 171 -18.58 13.71 -4.37
N GLY A 172 -17.68 14.24 -5.19
CA GLY A 172 -16.25 14.28 -4.89
C GLY A 172 -15.38 14.50 -6.12
N GLU A 173 -14.07 14.29 -5.92
CA GLU A 173 -13.06 14.22 -6.97
C GLU A 173 -12.54 12.79 -7.11
N PHE A 174 -12.28 12.38 -8.34
CA PHE A 174 -11.93 11.01 -8.70
C PHE A 174 -10.74 10.98 -9.65
N THR A 175 -9.92 9.94 -9.56
CA THR A 175 -8.89 9.61 -10.56
C THR A 175 -9.35 8.42 -11.37
N ILE A 176 -9.07 8.43 -12.67
CA ILE A 176 -9.37 7.30 -13.58
C ILE A 176 -8.06 6.69 -14.05
N GLU A 177 -7.84 5.41 -13.73
CA GLU A 177 -6.71 4.61 -14.16
C GLU A 177 -7.15 3.69 -15.31
N VAL A 178 -6.38 3.63 -16.40
CA VAL A 178 -6.61 2.67 -17.49
C VAL A 178 -5.79 1.41 -17.20
N LEU A 179 -6.43 0.40 -16.61
CA LEU A 179 -5.79 -0.84 -16.17
C LEU A 179 -5.28 -1.72 -17.32
N SER A 180 -5.91 -1.62 -18.50
CA SER A 180 -5.54 -2.39 -19.68
C SER A 180 -4.19 -1.98 -20.28
N LEU A 181 -3.66 -0.81 -19.91
CA LEU A 181 -2.38 -0.27 -20.40
C LEU A 181 -1.54 0.22 -19.21
N PRO A 182 -1.04 -0.71 -18.37
CA PRO A 182 -0.29 -0.36 -17.17
C PRO A 182 0.99 0.39 -17.53
N GLY A 183 1.26 1.49 -16.81
CA GLY A 183 2.46 2.34 -17.01
C GLY A 183 2.26 3.53 -17.94
N VAL A 184 1.06 3.75 -18.47
CA VAL A 184 0.70 4.95 -19.24
C VAL A 184 -0.29 5.77 -18.44
N VAL A 185 0.05 7.03 -18.13
CA VAL A 185 -0.89 7.95 -17.48
C VAL A 185 -1.89 8.48 -18.49
N TYR A 186 -3.17 8.45 -18.13
CA TYR A 186 -4.27 8.90 -18.97
C TYR A 186 -5.01 10.08 -18.35
N GLY A 187 -5.38 11.06 -19.20
CA GLY A 187 -6.35 12.11 -18.83
C GLY A 187 -5.81 13.24 -17.93
N PRO A 188 -6.68 14.17 -17.51
CA PRO A 188 -6.28 15.45 -16.91
C PRO A 188 -5.95 15.41 -15.41
N GLY A 189 -5.76 14.22 -14.82
CA GLY A 189 -5.64 14.04 -13.36
C GLY A 189 -6.98 13.84 -12.67
N LYS A 190 -7.28 14.64 -11.62
CA LYS A 190 -8.54 14.53 -10.85
C LYS A 190 -9.74 15.08 -11.63
N ILE A 191 -10.85 14.37 -11.60
CA ILE A 191 -12.11 14.66 -12.28
C ILE A 191 -13.22 14.80 -11.24
N ARG A 192 -14.04 15.84 -11.34
CA ARG A 192 -15.17 16.04 -10.42
C ARG A 192 -16.37 15.19 -10.82
N ALA A 193 -17.12 14.73 -9.84
CA ALA A 193 -18.45 14.18 -10.04
C ALA A 193 -19.31 15.11 -10.93
N GLY A 194 -20.03 14.55 -11.89
CA GLY A 194 -20.83 15.32 -12.86
C GLY A 194 -20.11 15.72 -14.14
N THR A 195 -18.82 15.41 -14.29
CA THR A 195 -18.06 15.76 -15.50
C THR A 195 -18.39 14.79 -16.65
N THR A 196 -18.90 15.33 -17.76
CA THR A 196 -19.15 14.57 -19.01
C THR A 196 -18.08 14.87 -20.06
N ASP A 197 -18.06 14.07 -21.12
CA ASP A 197 -17.19 14.26 -22.29
C ASP A 197 -15.68 14.24 -21.98
N VAL A 198 -15.30 13.51 -20.93
CA VAL A 198 -13.89 13.34 -20.55
C VAL A 198 -13.15 12.58 -21.66
N VAL A 199 -12.02 13.12 -22.12
CA VAL A 199 -11.16 12.42 -23.08
C VAL A 199 -9.89 11.96 -22.37
N LEU A 200 -9.77 10.65 -22.19
CA LEU A 200 -8.60 10.01 -21.60
C LEU A 200 -7.61 9.68 -22.72
N LYS A 201 -6.56 10.48 -22.84
CA LYS A 201 -5.45 10.27 -23.79
C LYS A 201 -4.17 9.90 -23.05
N PRO A 202 -3.27 9.09 -23.63
CA PRO A 202 -1.92 8.89 -23.11
C PRO A 202 -1.23 10.24 -22.90
N HIS A 203 -0.65 10.47 -21.74
CA HIS A 203 0.26 11.59 -21.53
C HIS A 203 1.55 11.29 -22.30
N GLN A 204 1.74 11.91 -23.46
CA GLN A 204 3.03 11.86 -24.17
C GLN A 204 3.94 12.93 -23.57
N VAL A 205 4.94 12.51 -22.81
CA VAL A 205 6.04 13.38 -22.42
C VAL A 205 6.76 13.85 -23.70
N GLU A 206 6.65 15.12 -24.04
CA GLU A 206 7.39 15.69 -25.16
C GLU A 206 8.87 15.82 -24.78
N LEU A 207 9.67 14.85 -25.21
CA LEU A 207 11.11 14.87 -25.03
C LEU A 207 11.72 15.78 -26.09
N SER A 208 11.99 17.03 -25.69
CA SER A 208 12.81 17.97 -26.44
C SER A 208 14.08 18.29 -25.66
N ASP A 209 15.15 18.66 -26.36
CA ASP A 209 16.43 19.05 -25.75
C ASP A 209 16.24 20.07 -24.62
N ASP A 210 15.31 20.99 -24.79
CA ASP A 210 14.97 22.05 -23.84
C ASP A 210 14.24 21.53 -22.59
N VAL A 211 13.32 20.57 -22.75
CA VAL A 211 12.67 19.89 -21.61
C VAL A 211 13.70 19.07 -20.83
N LEU A 212 14.52 18.27 -21.52
CA LEU A 212 15.54 17.43 -20.89
C LEU A 212 16.61 18.27 -20.18
N ALA A 213 17.05 19.36 -20.81
CA ALA A 213 18.01 20.30 -20.22
C ALA A 213 17.47 20.93 -18.94
N ARG A 214 16.23 21.45 -18.96
CA ARG A 214 15.60 22.04 -17.76
C ARG A 214 15.41 21.03 -16.65
N ALA A 215 14.95 19.82 -16.96
CA ALA A 215 14.79 18.76 -15.98
C ALA A 215 16.11 18.41 -15.30
N PHE A 216 17.17 18.22 -16.10
CA PHE A 216 18.52 17.95 -15.60
C PHE A 216 19.04 19.10 -14.75
N ASP A 217 19.01 20.34 -15.26
CA ASP A 217 19.57 21.51 -14.57
C ASP A 217 18.81 21.83 -13.27
N GLN A 218 17.48 21.61 -13.23
CA GLN A 218 16.67 21.78 -12.03
C GLN A 218 17.08 20.80 -10.92
N MET A 219 17.20 19.51 -11.27
CA MET A 219 17.67 18.50 -10.33
C MET A 219 19.10 18.80 -9.86
N TRP A 220 19.99 19.10 -10.81
CA TRP A 220 21.39 19.35 -10.52
C TRP A 220 21.57 20.52 -9.56
N THR A 221 20.87 21.64 -9.82
CA THR A 221 20.94 22.85 -9.00
C THR A 221 20.33 22.62 -7.62
N ALA A 222 19.17 21.96 -7.54
CA ALA A 222 18.56 21.68 -6.25
C ALA A 222 19.46 20.83 -5.35
N MET A 223 20.12 19.82 -5.92
CA MET A 223 21.10 19.02 -5.18
C MET A 223 22.37 19.80 -4.85
N ASP A 224 22.90 20.61 -5.78
CA ASP A 224 24.06 21.47 -5.53
C ASP A 224 23.84 22.38 -4.32
N GLU A 225 22.63 22.92 -4.17
CA GLU A 225 22.26 23.81 -3.07
C GLU A 225 21.90 23.08 -1.76
N ASN A 226 21.34 21.87 -1.84
CA ASN A 226 20.67 21.25 -0.68
C ASN A 226 21.17 19.85 -0.29
N TYR A 227 21.87 19.13 -1.17
CA TYR A 227 22.38 17.81 -0.85
C TYR A 227 23.42 17.90 0.26
N SER A 228 23.19 17.15 1.34
CA SER A 228 23.86 17.40 2.62
C SER A 228 25.21 16.70 2.80
N TYR A 229 25.56 15.75 1.93
CA TYR A 229 26.72 14.88 2.15
C TYR A 229 27.93 15.13 1.26
N PHE A 230 27.91 16.13 0.37
CA PHE A 230 29.08 16.43 -0.49
C PHE A 230 30.38 16.63 0.31
N ALA A 231 30.35 17.37 1.43
CA ALA A 231 31.55 17.58 2.24
C ALA A 231 32.11 16.30 2.90
N TYR A 232 31.35 15.20 2.92
CA TYR A 232 31.78 13.89 3.42
C TYR A 232 32.11 12.90 2.29
N LYS A 233 32.09 13.36 1.04
CA LYS A 233 32.38 12.58 -0.16
C LYS A 233 33.41 13.34 -1.03
N PRO A 234 34.64 13.55 -0.51
CA PRO A 234 35.67 14.34 -1.21
C PRO A 234 36.07 13.75 -2.58
N GLU A 235 35.76 12.49 -2.84
CA GLU A 235 35.94 11.82 -4.12
C GLU A 235 34.91 12.22 -5.19
N VAL A 236 33.82 12.88 -4.81
CA VAL A 236 32.76 13.31 -5.73
C VAL A 236 32.98 14.76 -6.14
N ASP A 237 33.17 15.00 -7.44
CA ASP A 237 33.11 16.33 -8.05
C ASP A 237 31.76 16.53 -8.75
N TRP A 238 30.85 17.26 -8.10
CA TRP A 238 29.49 17.48 -8.60
C TRP A 238 29.44 18.26 -9.92
N ASN A 239 30.39 19.17 -10.16
CA ASN A 239 30.49 19.92 -11.40
C ASN A 239 31.00 19.04 -12.53
N GLN A 240 32.00 18.19 -12.26
CA GLN A 240 32.47 17.21 -13.25
C GLN A 240 31.36 16.24 -13.66
N LEU A 241 30.52 15.82 -12.70
CA LEU A 241 29.36 14.98 -13.00
C LEU A 241 28.35 15.71 -13.90
N ARG A 242 28.12 17.01 -13.70
CA ARG A 242 27.32 17.83 -14.63
C ARG A 242 27.88 17.81 -16.04
N ASP A 243 29.17 18.11 -16.17
CA ASP A 243 29.83 18.22 -17.47
C ASP A 243 29.80 16.89 -18.23
N THR A 244 29.82 15.78 -17.50
CA THR A 244 29.76 14.42 -18.06
C THR A 244 28.34 14.01 -18.45
N TYR A 245 27.37 14.21 -17.57
CA TYR A 245 26.03 13.61 -17.72
C TYR A 245 25.01 14.53 -18.37
N ARG A 246 25.16 15.86 -18.26
CA ARG A 246 24.22 16.80 -18.89
C ARG A 246 24.12 16.63 -20.41
N PRO A 247 25.23 16.53 -21.18
CA PRO A 247 25.12 16.32 -22.62
C PRO A 247 24.51 14.96 -22.98
N ARG A 248 24.77 13.92 -22.17
CA ARG A 248 24.19 12.58 -22.35
C ARG A 248 22.68 12.60 -22.14
N ALA A 249 22.23 13.24 -21.06
CA ALA A 249 20.82 13.36 -20.72
C ALA A 249 20.02 14.12 -21.80
N ILE A 250 20.60 15.17 -22.39
CA ILE A 250 19.95 15.96 -23.46
C ILE A 250 19.88 15.18 -24.78
N ALA A 251 20.83 14.27 -25.03
CA ALA A 251 20.86 13.45 -26.24
C ALA A 251 19.92 12.24 -26.20
N CYS A 252 19.23 11.99 -25.07
CA CYS A 252 18.30 10.89 -24.92
C CYS A 252 17.08 11.07 -25.83
N THR A 253 16.66 9.98 -26.46
CA THR A 253 15.48 9.95 -27.35
C THR A 253 14.26 9.34 -26.69
N THR A 254 14.45 8.68 -25.55
CA THR A 254 13.39 8.09 -24.73
C THR A 254 13.48 8.54 -23.28
N PHE A 255 12.38 8.43 -22.56
CA PHE A 255 12.31 8.82 -21.15
C PHE A 255 13.13 7.88 -20.27
N ASP A 256 13.10 6.57 -20.56
CA ASP A 256 13.90 5.58 -19.84
C ASP A 256 15.41 5.82 -20.01
N GLU A 257 15.88 6.17 -21.22
CA GLU A 257 17.29 6.56 -21.45
C GLU A 257 17.68 7.77 -20.59
N PHE A 258 16.78 8.74 -20.44
CA PHE A 258 17.02 9.90 -19.59
C PHE A 258 17.09 9.50 -18.10
N LEU A 259 16.15 8.68 -17.63
CA LEU A 259 16.17 8.17 -16.24
C LEU A 259 17.44 7.37 -15.94
N ASP A 260 17.90 6.54 -16.88
CA ASP A 260 19.15 5.78 -16.76
C ASP A 260 20.37 6.70 -16.69
N ALA A 261 20.42 7.76 -17.51
CA ALA A 261 21.49 8.76 -17.45
C ALA A 261 21.54 9.47 -16.09
N LEU A 262 20.38 9.82 -15.52
CA LEU A 262 20.30 10.39 -14.17
C LEU A 262 20.74 9.37 -13.12
N LYS A 263 20.26 8.13 -13.21
CA LYS A 263 20.62 7.05 -12.28
C LYS A 263 22.12 6.81 -12.25
N GLU A 264 22.77 6.70 -13.40
CA GLU A 264 24.23 6.52 -13.49
C GLU A 264 25.01 7.66 -12.81
N MET A 265 24.56 8.90 -13.01
CA MET A 265 25.15 10.08 -12.38
C MET A 265 24.99 10.03 -10.85
N LEU A 266 23.77 9.77 -10.38
CA LEU A 266 23.43 9.77 -8.96
C LEU A 266 24.05 8.57 -8.23
N THR A 267 24.31 7.46 -8.92
CA THR A 267 25.04 6.30 -8.37
C THR A 267 26.42 6.69 -7.84
N GLN A 268 27.08 7.68 -8.46
CA GLN A 268 28.41 8.16 -8.05
C GLN A 268 28.40 8.77 -6.64
N LEU A 269 27.23 9.16 -6.13
CA LEU A 269 27.09 9.68 -4.77
C LEU A 269 27.14 8.56 -3.73
N HIS A 270 27.04 7.28 -4.09
CA HIS A 270 27.06 6.16 -3.15
C HIS A 270 26.13 6.38 -1.94
N ASP A 271 24.90 6.85 -2.21
CA ASP A 271 23.89 7.19 -1.20
C ASP A 271 22.62 6.39 -1.46
N MET A 272 22.29 5.48 -0.54
CA MET A 272 21.11 4.59 -0.66
C MET A 272 19.78 5.34 -0.47
N HIS A 273 19.82 6.60 -0.05
CA HIS A 273 18.66 7.47 0.11
C HIS A 273 18.41 8.43 -1.05
N ILE A 274 19.03 8.15 -2.20
CA ILE A 274 18.71 8.81 -3.46
C ILE A 274 17.93 7.86 -4.36
N TRP A 275 16.72 8.27 -4.74
CA TRP A 275 15.89 7.53 -5.68
C TRP A 275 15.16 8.47 -6.64
N ILE A 276 14.75 7.90 -7.76
CA ILE A 276 13.94 8.56 -8.78
C ILE A 276 12.54 7.98 -8.68
N GLU A 277 11.52 8.82 -8.58
CA GLU A 277 10.12 8.44 -8.69
C GLU A 277 9.55 8.99 -10.00
N SER A 278 8.91 8.14 -10.78
CA SER A 278 8.27 8.50 -12.05
C SER A 278 7.02 7.65 -12.28
N GLU A 279 6.34 7.86 -13.39
CA GLU A 279 5.19 7.05 -13.81
C GLU A 279 5.52 5.55 -13.94
N THR A 280 6.77 5.20 -14.25
CA THR A 280 7.21 3.80 -14.38
C THR A 280 7.55 3.15 -13.02
N GLY A 281 7.57 3.93 -11.94
CA GLY A 281 7.79 3.48 -10.57
C GLY A 281 8.95 4.17 -9.87
N VAL A 282 9.45 3.51 -8.82
CA VAL A 282 10.53 4.00 -7.96
C VAL A 282 11.82 3.26 -8.28
N THR A 283 12.87 4.01 -8.62
CA THR A 283 14.20 3.50 -8.96
C THR A 283 15.22 4.00 -7.96
N GLY A 284 15.74 3.10 -7.12
CA GLY A 284 16.92 3.41 -6.29
C GLY A 284 18.16 3.60 -7.16
N THR A 285 18.98 4.60 -6.83
CA THR A 285 20.20 4.92 -7.60
C THR A 285 21.42 4.15 -7.12
N TYR A 286 21.52 3.88 -5.82
CA TYR A 286 22.60 3.12 -5.23
C TYR A 286 22.08 2.14 -4.18
N GLY A 287 22.75 1.00 -4.05
CA GLY A 287 22.38 -0.04 -3.08
C GLY A 287 23.59 -0.85 -2.65
N ILE A 288 23.66 -1.14 -1.35
CA ILE A 288 24.64 -2.08 -0.79
C ILE A 288 23.93 -3.42 -0.58
N ALA A 289 24.59 -4.52 -0.94
CA ALA A 289 24.12 -5.87 -0.63
C ALA A 289 23.93 -6.02 0.88
N TRP A 290 22.87 -6.73 1.29
CA TRP A 290 22.58 -6.94 2.70
C TRP A 290 22.22 -8.40 2.96
N GLN A 291 22.43 -8.82 4.19
CA GLN A 291 22.15 -10.16 4.68
C GLN A 291 21.05 -10.10 5.74
N PRO A 292 19.96 -10.87 5.57
CA PRO A 292 18.98 -11.05 6.64
C PRO A 292 19.62 -11.73 7.86
N ASN A 293 19.30 -11.23 9.06
CA ASN A 293 19.71 -11.82 10.32
C ASN A 293 18.49 -12.15 11.20
N TRP A 294 17.44 -12.69 10.59
CA TRP A 294 16.15 -12.89 11.23
C TRP A 294 15.40 -14.11 10.70
N ASN A 295 14.86 -14.92 11.61
CA ASN A 295 13.90 -15.97 11.29
C ASN A 295 12.55 -15.69 11.98
N PRO A 296 11.54 -15.18 11.25
CA PRO A 296 10.24 -14.85 11.83
C PRO A 296 9.53 -16.07 12.44
N HIS A 297 9.70 -17.26 11.87
CA HIS A 297 9.06 -18.47 12.38
C HIS A 297 9.61 -18.85 13.76
N VAL A 298 10.92 -18.77 13.97
CA VAL A 298 11.55 -19.03 15.27
C VAL A 298 11.09 -18.00 16.31
N VAL A 299 11.15 -16.71 15.95
CA VAL A 299 10.78 -15.61 16.86
C VAL A 299 9.30 -15.69 17.25
N LEU A 300 8.39 -15.77 16.29
CA LEU A 300 6.94 -15.76 16.56
C LEU A 300 6.47 -17.05 17.25
N SER A 301 7.08 -18.21 16.93
CA SER A 301 6.74 -19.47 17.61
C SER A 301 7.21 -19.52 19.08
N ALA A 302 8.21 -18.71 19.44
CA ALA A 302 8.66 -18.57 20.82
C ALA A 302 7.69 -17.76 21.69
N LEU A 303 6.74 -17.04 21.09
CA LEU A 303 5.74 -16.24 21.80
C LEU A 303 4.47 -17.04 22.08
N ASP A 304 3.92 -16.86 23.27
CA ASP A 304 2.60 -17.38 23.65
C ASP A 304 1.51 -16.47 23.09
N SER A 305 0.80 -16.98 22.08
CA SER A 305 -0.38 -16.36 21.47
C SER A 305 -0.24 -14.84 21.26
N PRO A 306 0.79 -14.36 20.53
CA PRO A 306 1.06 -12.94 20.42
C PRO A 306 -0.11 -12.21 19.73
N ARG A 307 -0.47 -11.04 20.26
CA ARG A 307 -1.45 -10.15 19.63
C ARG A 307 -0.81 -9.48 18.42
N GLN A 308 -1.55 -9.38 17.32
CA GLN A 308 -1.13 -8.72 16.10
C GLN A 308 -1.85 -7.38 15.95
N PHE A 309 -1.11 -6.34 15.57
CA PHE A 309 -1.63 -4.98 15.35
C PHE A 309 -1.47 -4.61 13.88
N GLY A 310 -2.46 -5.04 13.07
CA GLY A 310 -2.40 -4.92 11.61
C GLY A 310 -1.16 -5.60 11.01
N GLU A 311 -0.58 -5.01 9.97
CA GLU A 311 0.71 -5.44 9.43
C GLU A 311 1.92 -4.90 10.23
N PHE A 312 1.69 -4.00 11.19
CA PHE A 312 2.73 -3.20 11.84
C PHE A 312 3.56 -4.02 12.83
N ALA A 313 2.93 -4.63 13.84
CA ALA A 313 3.64 -5.22 14.97
C ALA A 313 2.94 -6.43 15.59
N PHE A 314 3.71 -7.20 16.37
CA PHE A 314 3.23 -8.25 17.26
C PHE A 314 3.70 -7.98 18.69
N VAL A 315 2.85 -8.24 19.69
CA VAL A 315 3.21 -8.13 21.12
C VAL A 315 2.77 -9.38 21.87
N GLY A 316 3.65 -9.95 22.67
CA GLY A 316 3.34 -11.14 23.48
C GLY A 316 4.41 -11.46 24.53
N LYS A 317 4.22 -12.56 25.25
CA LYS A 317 5.21 -13.09 26.19
C LYS A 317 5.94 -14.27 25.59
N THR A 318 7.21 -14.46 25.91
CA THR A 318 7.94 -15.69 25.56
C THR A 318 7.39 -16.88 26.37
N LYS A 319 7.16 -18.03 25.73
CA LYS A 319 6.59 -19.24 26.36
C LYS A 319 7.41 -19.75 27.56
N ASN A 320 8.73 -19.76 27.44
CA ASN A 320 9.60 -20.44 28.41
C ASN A 320 10.05 -19.55 29.58
N ASN A 321 10.12 -18.24 29.37
CA ASN A 321 10.74 -17.33 30.34
C ASN A 321 9.82 -16.19 30.80
N GLY A 322 8.65 -16.02 30.16
CA GLY A 322 7.71 -14.96 30.51
C GLY A 322 8.20 -13.54 30.22
N TYR A 323 9.26 -13.36 29.42
CA TYR A 323 9.71 -12.04 28.96
C TYR A 323 8.69 -11.39 28.04
N GLY A 324 8.51 -10.08 28.14
CA GLY A 324 7.75 -9.32 27.15
C GLY A 324 8.51 -9.26 25.83
N CYS A 325 7.79 -9.24 24.72
CA CYS A 325 8.37 -9.11 23.40
C CYS A 325 7.47 -8.25 22.52
N VAL A 326 8.06 -7.28 21.83
CA VAL A 326 7.46 -6.56 20.70
C VAL A 326 8.30 -6.82 19.45
N VAL A 327 7.65 -7.24 18.38
CA VAL A 327 8.27 -7.49 17.07
C VAL A 327 7.71 -6.47 16.09
N ILE A 328 8.59 -5.65 15.51
CA ILE A 328 8.23 -4.70 14.46
C ILE A 328 8.32 -5.41 13.11
N ASN A 329 7.15 -5.70 12.56
CA ASN A 329 7.00 -6.48 11.33
C ASN A 329 7.11 -5.60 10.08
N LYS A 330 6.40 -4.45 10.06
CA LYS A 330 6.43 -3.53 8.91
C LYS A 330 6.13 -2.10 9.35
N GLN A 331 7.17 -1.35 9.68
CA GLN A 331 7.05 0.01 10.20
C GLN A 331 6.34 0.99 9.25
N SER A 332 6.45 0.80 7.94
CA SER A 332 5.72 1.59 6.94
C SER A 332 4.19 1.40 6.97
N LYS A 333 3.68 0.42 7.73
CA LYS A 333 2.25 0.19 7.98
C LYS A 333 1.79 0.71 9.35
N ALA A 334 2.65 1.42 10.08
CA ALA A 334 2.28 2.09 11.31
C ALA A 334 1.19 3.14 11.03
N THR A 335 0.13 3.11 11.82
CA THR A 335 -0.89 4.15 11.92
C THR A 335 -0.94 4.62 13.37
N GLU A 336 -1.50 5.80 13.61
CA GLU A 336 -1.70 6.30 14.98
C GLU A 336 -2.43 5.26 15.85
N GLU A 337 -3.51 4.67 15.32
CA GLU A 337 -4.30 3.66 16.02
C GLU A 337 -3.49 2.40 16.37
N ASN A 338 -2.81 1.78 15.41
CA ASN A 338 -2.12 0.52 15.67
C ASN A 338 -0.87 0.71 16.53
N VAL A 339 -0.24 1.88 16.49
CA VAL A 339 0.87 2.25 17.37
C VAL A 339 0.39 2.44 18.80
N GLN A 340 -0.70 3.19 19.01
CA GLN A 340 -1.29 3.36 20.34
C GLN A 340 -1.72 2.03 20.96
N GLN A 341 -2.36 1.16 20.17
CA GLN A 341 -2.72 -0.20 20.61
C GLN A 341 -1.49 -1.05 20.95
N THR A 342 -0.41 -0.95 20.16
CA THR A 342 0.86 -1.63 20.43
C THR A 342 1.49 -1.14 21.72
N VAL A 343 1.53 0.19 21.95
CA VAL A 343 2.06 0.80 23.18
C VAL A 343 1.25 0.39 24.40
N ALA A 344 -0.08 0.38 24.31
CA ALA A 344 -0.96 -0.12 25.37
C ALA A 344 -0.69 -1.60 25.68
N ALA A 345 -0.51 -2.42 24.64
CA ALA A 345 -0.17 -3.83 24.81
C ALA A 345 1.20 -4.07 25.46
N ILE A 346 2.18 -3.19 25.22
CA ILE A 346 3.47 -3.20 25.94
C ILE A 346 3.27 -2.82 27.40
N ALA A 347 2.43 -1.81 27.69
CA ALA A 347 2.13 -1.37 29.05
C ALA A 347 1.42 -2.44 29.88
N GLU A 348 0.58 -3.29 29.28
CA GLU A 348 -0.01 -4.46 29.95
C GLU A 348 1.03 -5.51 30.38
N LEU A 349 2.24 -5.47 29.80
CA LEU A 349 3.35 -6.36 30.10
C LEU A 349 4.36 -5.72 31.06
N HIS A 350 3.98 -4.66 31.80
CA HIS A 350 4.92 -3.90 32.65
C HIS A 350 5.65 -4.74 33.71
N ASP A 351 4.99 -5.76 34.27
CA ASP A 351 5.54 -6.60 35.35
C ASP A 351 6.45 -7.75 34.87
N VAL A 352 6.76 -7.83 33.57
CA VAL A 352 7.63 -8.90 33.05
C VAL A 352 9.08 -8.71 33.53
N PRO A 353 9.83 -9.81 33.75
CA PRO A 353 11.18 -9.71 34.28
C PRO A 353 12.20 -9.11 33.29
N GLY A 354 11.88 -9.06 32.00
CA GLY A 354 12.70 -8.46 30.95
C GLY A 354 11.92 -8.32 29.64
N PHE A 355 12.38 -7.47 28.74
CA PHE A 355 11.74 -7.21 27.45
C PHE A 355 12.68 -7.43 26.26
N ILE A 356 12.12 -7.89 25.15
CA ILE A 356 12.79 -7.96 23.84
C ILE A 356 12.08 -7.02 22.86
N VAL A 357 12.84 -6.18 22.17
CA VAL A 357 12.35 -5.29 21.11
C VAL A 357 13.03 -5.73 19.81
N ASP A 358 12.32 -6.49 18.97
CA ASP A 358 12.88 -7.02 17.72
C ASP A 358 12.56 -6.11 16.54
N LEU A 359 13.57 -5.42 16.03
CA LEU A 359 13.48 -4.45 14.93
C LEU A 359 13.92 -5.04 13.57
N ARG A 360 14.46 -6.26 13.57
CA ARG A 360 15.09 -6.88 12.39
C ARG A 360 14.08 -7.19 11.28
N GLY A 361 12.82 -7.42 11.66
CA GLY A 361 11.77 -7.87 10.75
C GLY A 361 11.33 -6.81 9.74
N GLY A 362 11.21 -5.56 10.17
CA GLY A 362 10.81 -4.48 9.28
C GLY A 362 10.77 -3.09 9.88
N ALA A 363 11.69 -2.77 10.79
CA ALA A 363 11.92 -1.38 11.20
C ALA A 363 12.60 -0.59 10.07
N SER A 364 11.84 -0.20 9.04
CA SER A 364 12.34 0.54 7.89
C SER A 364 11.29 1.51 7.38
N GLY A 365 11.71 2.77 7.15
CA GLY A 365 10.83 3.84 6.68
C GLY A 365 9.69 4.18 7.66
N GLY A 366 8.64 4.83 7.17
CA GLY A 366 7.50 5.25 7.99
C GLY A 366 7.74 6.56 8.77
N SER A 367 6.83 6.88 9.69
CA SER A 367 6.88 8.14 10.44
C SER A 367 7.75 8.06 11.69
N GLU A 368 8.75 8.94 11.81
CA GLU A 368 9.56 9.08 13.01
C GLU A 368 8.73 9.48 14.24
N SER A 369 7.63 10.23 14.08
CA SER A 369 6.76 10.60 15.21
C SER A 369 6.02 9.39 15.80
N LEU A 370 5.61 8.44 14.96
CA LEU A 370 4.97 7.19 15.39
C LEU A 370 6.00 6.26 16.05
N THR A 371 7.20 6.19 15.46
CA THR A 371 8.33 5.49 16.05
C THR A 371 8.69 6.03 17.44
N LEU A 372 8.62 7.36 17.62
CA LEU A 372 8.86 8.00 18.90
C LEU A 372 7.88 7.51 19.97
N GLN A 373 6.57 7.40 19.65
CA GLN A 373 5.57 6.89 20.59
C GLN A 373 5.87 5.47 21.06
N LEU A 374 6.35 4.61 20.15
CA LEU A 374 6.77 3.25 20.52
C LEU A 374 7.97 3.27 21.48
N ALA A 375 8.98 4.10 21.21
CA ALA A 375 10.16 4.22 22.07
C ALA A 375 9.82 4.81 23.46
N GLN A 376 8.79 5.65 23.55
CA GLN A 376 8.30 6.19 24.83
C GLN A 376 7.84 5.09 25.78
N ALA A 377 7.37 3.95 25.28
CA ALA A 377 7.01 2.79 26.09
C ALA A 377 8.19 2.22 26.91
N PHE A 378 9.43 2.62 26.60
CA PHE A 378 10.64 2.20 27.31
C PHE A 378 11.41 3.38 27.93
N CYS A 379 10.94 4.62 27.75
CA CYS A 379 11.67 5.83 28.13
C CYS A 379 11.18 6.39 29.48
N GLY A 380 11.99 6.23 30.54
CA GLY A 380 11.69 6.78 31.88
C GLY A 380 12.09 8.24 32.10
N ARG A 381 12.94 8.82 31.23
CA ARG A 381 13.44 10.19 31.37
C ARG A 381 13.79 10.76 30.00
N GLU A 382 13.51 12.05 29.80
CA GLU A 382 13.90 12.72 28.56
C GLU A 382 15.38 12.51 28.24
N THR A 383 15.65 12.09 27.01
CA THR A 383 16.99 11.83 26.50
C THR A 383 17.19 12.41 25.10
N VAL A 384 18.42 12.82 24.78
CA VAL A 384 18.79 13.21 23.41
C VAL A 384 19.17 11.95 22.67
N TYR A 385 18.37 11.54 21.69
CA TYR A 385 18.61 10.28 20.97
C TYR A 385 19.40 10.46 19.67
N ALA A 386 19.38 11.65 19.08
CA ALA A 386 20.11 11.96 17.87
C ALA A 386 20.33 13.46 17.73
N LYS A 387 21.18 13.84 16.78
CA LYS A 387 21.41 15.22 16.36
C LYS A 387 21.31 15.30 14.84
N HIS A 388 21.04 16.48 14.31
CA HIS A 388 21.10 16.72 12.87
C HIS A 388 21.54 18.15 12.58
N LYS A 389 22.01 18.39 11.36
CA LYS A 389 22.28 19.73 10.85
C LYS A 389 21.90 19.81 9.37
N TYR A 390 21.51 21.00 8.94
CA TYR A 390 21.19 21.31 7.55
C TYR A 390 22.34 22.10 6.92
N ARG A 391 22.45 22.05 5.59
CA ARG A 391 23.18 23.09 4.85
C ARG A 391 22.42 24.41 4.98
N ASN A 392 23.17 25.49 5.15
CA ASN A 392 22.67 26.85 5.33
C ASN A 392 23.54 27.83 4.54
N GLY A 393 23.88 27.48 3.30
CA GLY A 393 24.73 28.25 2.42
C GLY A 393 25.07 27.52 1.13
N ARG A 394 25.66 28.25 0.17
CA ARG A 394 26.00 27.72 -1.16
C ARG A 394 27.16 26.73 -1.12
N ASP A 395 28.16 26.95 -0.27
CA ASP A 395 29.29 26.02 -0.18
C ASP A 395 28.82 24.66 0.34
N HIS A 396 29.38 23.58 -0.21
CA HIS A 396 29.01 22.20 0.12
C HIS A 396 29.27 21.81 1.58
N ASN A 397 30.07 22.60 2.30
CA ASN A 397 30.37 22.46 3.73
C ASN A 397 29.75 23.55 4.62
N ALA A 398 28.92 24.45 4.06
CA ALA A 398 28.27 25.52 4.81
C ALA A 398 27.11 24.97 5.66
N TYR A 399 27.43 24.28 6.75
CA TYR A 399 26.44 23.74 7.68
C TYR A 399 25.97 24.80 8.70
N GLY A 400 24.67 24.77 9.00
CA GLY A 400 24.09 25.52 10.10
C GLY A 400 24.35 24.88 11.47
N GLU A 401 23.60 25.35 12.47
CA GLU A 401 23.69 24.84 13.84
C GLU A 401 23.29 23.36 13.95
N VAL A 402 23.90 22.67 14.91
CA VAL A 402 23.55 21.29 15.26
C VAL A 402 22.33 21.29 16.16
N ASN A 403 21.25 20.68 15.68
CA ASN A 403 19.99 20.54 16.40
C ASN A 403 19.93 19.19 17.11
N SER A 404 19.44 19.18 18.34
CA SER A 404 19.24 17.95 19.12
C SER A 404 17.80 17.44 18.97
N ARG A 405 17.63 16.14 18.72
CA ARG A 405 16.35 15.45 18.76
C ARG A 405 16.18 14.73 20.09
N ARG A 406 15.01 14.90 20.71
CA ARG A 406 14.73 14.45 22.08
C ARG A 406 13.61 13.43 22.10
N LEU A 407 13.78 12.39 22.91
CA LEU A 407 12.77 11.41 23.24
C LEU A 407 12.22 11.79 24.62
N PRO A 408 10.99 12.33 24.70
CA PRO A 408 10.33 12.57 25.99
C PRO A 408 10.06 11.24 26.72
N PRO A 409 9.85 11.27 28.05
CA PRO A 409 9.42 10.09 28.79
C PRO A 409 8.02 9.64 28.36
N GLY A 410 7.72 8.35 28.52
CA GLY A 410 6.36 7.82 28.44
C GLY A 410 5.59 7.96 29.75
N GLU A 411 4.27 7.75 29.72
CA GLU A 411 3.43 7.82 30.92
C GLU A 411 3.67 6.64 31.88
N ASN A 412 3.77 5.42 31.35
CA ASN A 412 4.06 4.20 32.11
C ASN A 412 5.14 3.35 31.42
N PRO A 413 6.39 3.82 31.39
CA PRO A 413 7.44 3.15 30.63
C PRO A 413 7.96 1.91 31.34
N TYR A 414 8.29 0.88 30.57
CA TYR A 414 9.07 -0.26 31.05
C TYR A 414 10.55 0.15 31.17
N THR A 415 11.08 0.09 32.40
CA THR A 415 12.46 0.53 32.71
C THR A 415 13.36 -0.59 33.25
N GLY A 416 12.86 -1.84 33.26
CA GLY A 416 13.68 -3.02 33.54
C GLY A 416 14.57 -3.42 32.35
N PRO A 417 15.26 -4.57 32.41
CA PRO A 417 16.18 -4.99 31.36
C PRO A 417 15.52 -5.15 29.99
N VAL A 418 16.10 -4.51 28.97
CA VAL A 418 15.66 -4.63 27.58
C VAL A 418 16.81 -5.08 26.68
N VAL A 419 16.54 -6.02 25.79
CA VAL A 419 17.40 -6.33 24.64
C VAL A 419 16.70 -5.90 23.37
N CYS A 420 17.35 -5.07 22.56
CA CYS A 420 16.84 -4.63 21.28
C CYS A 420 17.62 -5.30 20.15
N LEU A 421 16.91 -6.08 19.32
CA LEU A 421 17.52 -6.82 18.22
C LEU A 421 17.51 -5.98 16.95
N ILE A 422 18.68 -5.82 16.32
CA ILE A 422 18.88 -4.94 15.16
C ILE A 422 19.56 -5.68 14.01
N GLY A 423 19.46 -5.13 12.81
CA GLY A 423 20.11 -5.70 11.62
C GLY A 423 20.10 -4.76 10.42
N GLN A 424 20.67 -5.22 9.30
CA GLN A 424 20.87 -4.42 8.08
C GLN A 424 19.57 -4.01 7.36
N ARG A 425 18.41 -4.48 7.83
CA ARG A 425 17.10 -4.03 7.37
C ARG A 425 16.62 -2.77 8.12
N CYS A 426 17.18 -2.50 9.30
CA CYS A 426 16.91 -1.27 10.03
C CYS A 426 17.42 -0.08 9.22
N MET A 427 16.52 0.82 8.81
CA MET A 427 16.83 1.91 7.89
C MET A 427 15.90 3.11 8.14
N SER A 428 16.38 4.33 7.92
CA SER A 428 15.59 5.57 7.96
C SER A 428 14.95 5.80 9.33
N SER A 429 13.63 6.05 9.41
CA SER A 429 12.93 6.15 10.70
C SER A 429 13.10 4.90 11.57
N GLY A 430 13.45 3.74 11.00
CA GLY A 430 13.84 2.55 11.77
C GLY A 430 15.19 2.70 12.48
N GLU A 431 16.15 3.40 11.89
CA GLU A 431 17.39 3.78 12.56
C GLU A 431 17.15 4.86 13.62
N ALA A 432 16.18 5.75 13.43
CA ALA A 432 15.72 6.64 14.49
C ALA A 432 15.22 5.83 15.71
N LEU A 433 14.43 4.76 15.51
CA LEU A 433 14.04 3.85 16.60
C LEU A 433 15.25 3.22 17.29
N VAL A 434 16.23 2.74 16.51
CA VAL A 434 17.45 2.15 17.05
C VAL A 434 18.22 3.16 17.90
N THR A 435 18.38 4.40 17.44
CA THR A 435 19.05 5.46 18.23
C THR A 435 18.28 5.80 19.51
N MET A 436 16.95 5.90 19.45
CA MET A 436 16.10 6.08 20.62
C MET A 436 16.35 4.98 21.66
N MET A 437 16.27 3.72 21.24
CA MET A 437 16.50 2.56 22.12
C MET A 437 17.94 2.51 22.65
N ARG A 438 18.95 2.81 21.82
CA ARG A 438 20.38 2.85 22.20
C ARG A 438 20.66 3.78 23.37
N THR A 439 19.97 4.93 23.42
CA THR A 439 20.22 5.95 24.45
C THR A 439 19.62 5.65 25.82
N LEU A 440 18.84 4.57 25.93
CA LEU A 440 18.24 4.12 27.18
C LEU A 440 19.21 3.16 27.89
N SER A 441 19.65 3.51 29.11
CA SER A 441 20.71 2.76 29.82
C SER A 441 20.36 1.30 30.13
N HIS A 442 19.07 0.98 30.24
CA HIS A 442 18.54 -0.36 30.49
C HIS A 442 18.36 -1.20 29.21
N VAL A 443 18.66 -0.63 28.03
CA VAL A 443 18.65 -1.33 26.74
C VAL A 443 20.05 -1.85 26.38
N THR A 444 20.12 -2.97 25.66
CA THR A 444 21.32 -3.48 25.00
C THR A 444 20.99 -3.87 23.56
N LEU A 445 21.71 -3.31 22.60
CA LEU A 445 21.57 -3.63 21.18
C LEU A 445 22.34 -4.91 20.84
N VAL A 446 21.67 -5.86 20.17
CA VAL A 446 22.26 -7.13 19.78
C VAL A 446 21.94 -7.43 18.31
N GLY A 447 22.91 -7.86 17.51
CA GLY A 447 22.67 -8.25 16.12
C GLY A 447 23.73 -7.76 15.16
N MET A 448 23.33 -7.21 14.02
CA MET A 448 24.23 -6.64 13.01
C MET A 448 24.05 -5.13 12.91
N THR A 449 25.09 -4.44 12.42
CA THR A 449 25.02 -3.01 12.08
C THR A 449 23.83 -2.73 11.18
N THR A 450 23.14 -1.61 11.44
CA THR A 450 21.99 -1.16 10.63
C THR A 450 22.39 -0.76 9.21
N ARG A 451 21.42 -0.37 8.37
CA ARG A 451 21.67 -0.09 6.96
C ARG A 451 22.57 1.12 6.75
N GLY A 452 22.50 2.14 7.61
CA GLY A 452 23.14 3.42 7.40
C GLY A 452 22.51 4.12 6.22
N ALA A 453 21.22 4.47 6.36
CA ALA A 453 20.52 5.37 5.47
C ALA A 453 19.47 6.12 6.28
N SER A 454 19.75 7.38 6.66
CA SER A 454 18.85 8.24 7.47
C SER A 454 18.72 9.69 6.95
N GLY A 455 19.28 10.02 5.79
CA GLY A 455 19.36 11.37 5.18
C GLY A 455 18.14 12.31 5.04
N ASN A 456 16.94 12.03 5.58
CA ASN A 456 15.72 12.86 5.48
C ASN A 456 15.47 13.38 4.06
N PRO A 457 15.15 12.46 3.14
CA PRO A 457 15.06 12.77 1.73
C PRO A 457 13.93 13.76 1.41
N LYS A 458 14.20 14.71 0.50
CA LYS A 458 13.19 15.63 -0.06
C LYS A 458 13.17 15.55 -1.58
N PRO A 459 11.99 15.71 -2.21
CA PRO A 459 11.87 15.66 -3.66
C PRO A 459 12.30 16.97 -4.32
N VAL A 460 12.87 16.86 -5.52
CA VAL A 460 12.90 17.90 -6.55
C VAL A 460 12.18 17.38 -7.79
N GLU A 461 11.20 18.15 -8.26
CA GLU A 461 10.46 17.84 -9.49
C GLU A 461 11.37 17.99 -10.72
N LEU A 462 11.13 17.17 -11.74
CA LEU A 462 11.76 17.24 -13.06
C LEU A 462 10.77 17.91 -14.03
N PRO A 463 10.90 19.22 -14.30
CA PRO A 463 9.94 19.97 -15.10
C PRO A 463 9.63 19.31 -16.45
N GLY A 464 8.34 19.06 -16.68
CA GLY A 464 7.84 18.50 -17.95
C GLY A 464 7.94 16.98 -18.09
N LEU A 465 8.45 16.26 -17.09
CA LEU A 465 8.70 14.81 -17.17
C LEU A 465 7.88 13.96 -16.19
N ASN A 466 6.92 14.55 -15.47
CA ASN A 466 6.12 13.92 -14.40
C ASN A 466 6.93 12.93 -13.53
N ALA A 467 8.09 13.39 -13.09
CA ALA A 467 9.04 12.61 -12.32
C ALA A 467 9.78 13.52 -11.36
N ARG A 468 10.38 12.93 -10.33
CA ARG A 468 11.10 13.65 -9.29
C ARG A 468 12.24 12.82 -8.74
N VAL A 469 13.26 13.51 -8.26
CA VAL A 469 14.41 12.90 -7.58
C VAL A 469 14.32 13.23 -6.11
N TYR A 470 14.43 12.22 -5.25
CA TYR A 470 14.57 12.41 -3.81
C TYR A 470 16.03 12.30 -3.44
N PHE A 471 16.50 13.16 -2.54
CA PHE A 471 17.87 13.15 -2.07
C PHE A 471 17.97 13.66 -0.62
N SER A 472 19.04 13.26 0.05
CA SER A 472 19.29 13.58 1.46
C SER A 472 19.50 15.08 1.72
N THR A 473 18.66 15.70 2.57
CA THR A 473 18.73 17.14 2.87
C THR A 473 19.16 17.49 4.29
N TRP A 474 19.56 16.50 5.09
CA TRP A 474 20.24 16.77 6.36
C TRP A 474 21.45 15.85 6.55
N VAL A 475 22.27 16.17 7.55
CA VAL A 475 23.29 15.26 8.08
C VAL A 475 22.78 14.70 9.39
N ASP A 476 22.52 13.38 9.42
CA ASP A 476 22.09 12.70 10.64
C ASP A 476 23.29 12.24 11.47
N MET A 477 23.15 12.34 12.79
CA MET A 477 24.21 12.12 13.76
C MET A 477 23.68 11.41 15.01
N LEU A 478 24.51 10.55 15.57
CA LEU A 478 24.36 10.01 16.91
C LEU A 478 24.42 11.13 17.97
N PRO A 479 24.00 10.88 19.23
CA PRO A 479 24.04 11.87 20.30
C PRO A 479 25.42 12.50 20.56
N ASP A 480 26.49 11.75 20.32
CA ASP A 480 27.87 12.20 20.45
C ASP A 480 28.37 13.02 19.24
N GLY A 481 27.59 13.10 18.16
CA GLY A 481 27.91 13.81 16.93
C GLY A 481 28.51 12.93 15.84
N GLU A 482 28.68 11.62 16.08
CA GLU A 482 29.12 10.70 15.03
C GLU A 482 28.07 10.61 13.92
N ILE A 483 28.50 10.85 12.67
CA ILE A 483 27.66 10.62 11.48
C ILE A 483 27.61 9.11 11.23
N PHE A 484 26.45 8.57 10.87
CA PHE A 484 26.31 7.13 10.60
C PHE A 484 25.79 6.83 9.19
N GLU A 485 25.55 7.85 8.37
CA GLU A 485 25.14 7.67 6.98
C GLU A 485 26.20 6.89 6.18
N GLY A 486 25.78 5.86 5.44
CA GLY A 486 26.63 4.91 4.72
C GLY A 486 27.40 3.90 5.59
N ARG A 487 27.33 4.01 6.92
CA ARG A 487 28.02 3.11 7.88
C ARG A 487 27.06 2.28 8.73
N GLY A 488 25.93 2.87 9.10
CA GLY A 488 24.97 2.29 10.03
C GLY A 488 25.39 2.43 11.49
N ILE A 489 24.49 1.99 12.37
CA ILE A 489 24.61 2.03 13.82
C ILE A 489 25.03 0.64 14.29
N SER A 490 26.21 0.54 14.90
CA SER A 490 26.72 -0.73 15.41
C SER A 490 25.95 -1.21 16.66
N PRO A 491 25.74 -2.53 16.82
CA PRO A 491 25.20 -3.11 18.04
C PRO A 491 26.21 -3.02 19.20
N ASP A 492 25.73 -3.17 20.44
CA ASP A 492 26.61 -3.34 21.60
C ASP A 492 27.24 -4.74 21.61
N ILE A 493 26.50 -5.73 21.10
CA ILE A 493 26.94 -7.12 20.95
C ILE A 493 26.66 -7.58 19.52
N GLU A 494 27.73 -7.79 18.76
CA GLU A 494 27.64 -8.28 17.39
C GLU A 494 27.26 -9.76 17.33
N VAL A 495 26.39 -10.10 16.39
CA VAL A 495 26.06 -11.46 15.95
C VAL A 495 26.03 -11.44 14.43
N ASN A 496 27.13 -11.90 13.83
CA ASN A 496 27.36 -11.91 12.38
C ASN A 496 27.52 -13.36 11.92
N GLU A 497 26.43 -14.12 12.03
CA GLU A 497 26.37 -15.51 11.58
C GLU A 497 25.96 -15.56 10.10
N PRO A 498 26.38 -16.58 9.33
CA PRO A 498 25.98 -16.73 7.94
C PRO A 498 24.47 -16.91 7.81
N ILE A 499 23.89 -16.47 6.68
CA ILE A 499 22.45 -16.54 6.40
C ILE A 499 21.86 -17.94 6.62
N ASP A 500 22.63 -19.00 6.35
CA ASP A 500 22.19 -20.40 6.54
C ASP A 500 21.85 -20.72 8.00
N ALA A 501 22.48 -20.04 8.97
CA ALA A 501 22.18 -20.20 10.38
C ALA A 501 20.75 -19.73 10.75
N TYR A 502 20.16 -18.86 9.93
CA TYR A 502 18.81 -18.33 10.10
C TYR A 502 17.72 -19.16 9.40
N THR A 503 18.07 -20.30 8.78
CA THR A 503 17.09 -21.16 8.08
C THR A 503 16.25 -21.99 9.07
N ALA A 504 16.91 -22.69 9.99
CA ALA A 504 16.28 -23.53 11.00
C ALA A 504 16.30 -22.91 12.41
N GLY A 505 17.16 -21.89 12.63
CA GLY A 505 17.35 -21.23 13.91
C GLY A 505 17.32 -19.70 13.79
N ASP A 506 17.66 -19.03 14.89
CA ASP A 506 17.91 -17.59 14.91
C ASP A 506 19.00 -17.27 15.96
N PRO A 507 20.28 -17.27 15.56
CA PRO A 507 21.40 -17.04 16.47
C PRO A 507 21.33 -15.70 17.20
N THR A 508 20.80 -14.66 16.54
CA THR A 508 20.65 -13.33 17.14
C THR A 508 19.56 -13.32 18.21
N TRP A 509 18.45 -14.02 18.00
CA TRP A 509 17.41 -14.23 19.01
C TRP A 509 17.94 -15.01 20.21
N GLU A 510 18.65 -16.12 19.97
CA GLU A 510 19.26 -16.95 21.02
C GLU A 510 20.25 -16.16 21.87
N ARG A 511 21.12 -15.39 21.19
CA ARG A 511 22.07 -14.50 21.85
C ARG A 511 21.35 -13.41 22.65
N GLY A 512 20.31 -12.80 22.08
CA GLY A 512 19.49 -11.80 22.75
C GLY A 512 18.87 -12.32 24.05
N LEU A 513 18.27 -13.51 24.02
CA LEU A 513 17.73 -14.17 25.21
C LEU A 513 18.82 -14.45 26.27
N ALA A 514 20.01 -14.87 25.85
CA ALA A 514 21.12 -15.10 26.76
C ALA A 514 21.61 -13.81 27.43
N VAL A 515 21.71 -12.72 26.67
CA VAL A 515 22.09 -11.39 27.18
C VAL A 515 21.03 -10.88 28.16
N LEU A 516 19.76 -11.00 27.80
CA LEU A 516 18.65 -10.57 28.66
C LEU A 516 18.65 -11.35 29.99
N ARG A 517 18.78 -12.68 29.94
CA ARG A 517 18.91 -13.52 31.15
C ARG A 517 20.03 -13.06 32.07
N LYS A 518 21.19 -12.73 31.50
CA LYS A 518 22.34 -12.25 32.25
C LYS A 518 22.04 -10.90 32.92
N ARG A 519 21.48 -9.93 32.19
CA ARG A 519 21.13 -8.61 32.75
C ARG A 519 20.14 -8.71 33.91
N ILE A 520 19.10 -9.52 33.77
CA ILE A 520 18.11 -9.76 34.84
C ILE A 520 18.78 -10.37 36.08
N ALA A 521 19.73 -11.29 35.90
CA ALA A 521 20.45 -11.89 37.01
C ALA A 521 21.40 -10.90 37.70
N ASP A 522 22.00 -9.98 36.94
CA ASP A 522 22.93 -8.98 37.46
C ASP A 522 22.19 -7.86 38.24
N GLU A 523 20.95 -7.49 37.86
CA GLU A 523 20.14 -6.50 38.61
C GLU A 523 19.56 -7.05 39.93
N ARG A 524 19.50 -8.37 40.10
CA ARG A 524 19.03 -9.01 41.34
C ARG A 524 20.13 -9.15 42.40
N LYS A 525 21.39 -8.89 42.04
CA LYS A 525 22.53 -8.89 42.95
C LYS A 525 22.78 -7.47 43.45
#